data_AF-A0A3N9TEE2-F1
#
_entry.id   AF-A0A3N9TEE2-F1
#
_cell.length_a   1.000
_cell.length_b   1.000
_cell.length_c   1.000
_cell.angle_alpha   90.00
_cell.angle_beta   90.00
_cell.angle_gamma   90.00
#
_symmetry.space_group_name_H-M   'P 1'
#
loop_
_entity.id
_entity.type
_entity.pdbx_description
1 polymer ?
#
loop_
_entity_poly.entity_id
_entity_poly.type
_entity_poly.pdbx_seq_one_letter_code
_entity_poly.pdbx_strand_id
1 'polypeptide(L)'
;MDEEKWNKTRTSGKYRYVMNEGLRWGLISGSLWAILSYFIGTSSSFFTTLVVGIVVFSLAGCLWALVSWLINERKYHRGRSLE
;
A
#
# COMPACT_ATOMS: atom_id res chain seq x y z
N MET A 1 -6.02 10.58 9.94
CA MET A 1 -7.31 9.90 9.66
C MET A 1 -8.16 10.09 10.89
N ASP A 2 -9.35 10.66 10.74
CA ASP A 2 -10.29 10.88 11.84
C ASP A 2 -10.79 9.53 12.36
N GLU A 3 -11.11 9.44 13.65
CA GLU A 3 -11.55 8.19 14.28
C GLU A 3 -12.79 7.58 13.61
N GLU A 4 -13.73 8.43 13.19
CA GLU A 4 -14.94 8.00 12.49
C GLU A 4 -14.64 7.38 11.11
N LYS A 5 -13.71 7.97 10.36
CA LYS A 5 -13.24 7.45 9.06
C LYS A 5 -12.49 6.13 9.24
N TRP A 6 -11.67 6.04 10.29
CA TRP A 6 -10.98 4.80 10.64
C TRP A 6 -11.97 3.70 11.03
N ASN A 7 -13.02 4.02 11.79
CA ASN A 7 -14.02 3.05 12.21
C ASN A 7 -14.81 2.46 11.02
N LYS A 8 -15.19 3.30 10.05
CA LYS A 8 -15.77 2.84 8.76
C LYS A 8 -14.81 1.95 7.96
N THR A 9 -13.52 2.28 7.97
CA THR A 9 -12.51 1.48 7.28
C THR A 9 -12.28 0.14 8.00
N ARG A 10 -12.32 0.17 9.34
CA ARG A 10 -12.18 -1.00 10.22
C ARG A 10 -13.31 -2.01 10.02
N THR A 11 -14.55 -1.55 9.94
CA THR A 11 -15.73 -2.42 9.75
C THR A 11 -15.73 -3.14 8.41
N SER A 12 -15.05 -2.60 7.39
CA SER A 12 -14.86 -3.26 6.09
C SER A 12 -13.86 -4.44 6.15
N GLY A 13 -13.05 -4.51 7.21
CA GLY A 13 -12.15 -5.63 7.50
C GLY A 13 -10.72 -5.43 7.00
N LYS A 14 -9.75 -5.91 7.81
CA LYS A 14 -8.31 -5.77 7.59
C LYS A 14 -7.85 -6.30 6.22
N TYR A 15 -8.37 -7.46 5.81
CA TYR A 15 -7.96 -8.10 4.56
C TYR A 15 -8.39 -7.27 3.33
N ARG A 16 -9.59 -6.70 3.33
CA ARG A 16 -10.08 -5.83 2.26
C ARG A 16 -9.29 -4.53 2.17
N TYR A 17 -8.96 -3.93 3.32
CA TYR A 17 -8.12 -2.73 3.34
C TYR A 17 -6.72 -3.00 2.77
N VAL A 18 -6.06 -4.06 3.24
CA VAL A 18 -4.71 -4.41 2.77
C VAL A 18 -4.71 -4.74 1.29
N MET A 19 -5.72 -5.48 0.82
CA MET A 19 -5.82 -5.83 -0.60
C MET A 19 -6.09 -4.58 -1.45
N ASN A 20 -7.02 -3.72 -1.06
CA ASN A 20 -7.35 -2.52 -1.84
C ASN A 20 -6.22 -1.49 -1.83
N GLU A 21 -5.66 -1.20 -0.65
CA GLU A 21 -4.60 -0.21 -0.48
C GLU A 21 -3.28 -0.72 -1.07
N GLY A 22 -2.95 -2.00 -0.84
CA GLY A 22 -1.75 -2.64 -1.40
C GLY A 22 -1.80 -2.75 -2.92
N LEU A 23 -2.94 -3.11 -3.52
CA LEU A 23 -3.09 -3.13 -4.98
C LEU A 23 -2.97 -1.73 -5.57
N ARG A 24 -3.59 -0.73 -4.93
CA ARG A 24 -3.57 0.66 -5.39
C ARG A 24 -2.17 1.26 -5.32
N TRP A 25 -1.44 1.00 -4.23
CA TRP A 25 -0.03 1.36 -4.10
C TRP A 25 0.84 0.62 -5.11
N GLY A 26 0.69 -0.69 -5.23
CA GLY A 26 1.43 -1.50 -6.20
C GLY A 26 1.23 -1.05 -7.64
N LEU A 27 -0.01 -0.71 -8.02
CA LEU A 27 -0.34 -0.24 -9.37
C LEU A 27 0.30 1.13 -9.65
N ILE A 28 0.20 2.09 -8.72
CA ILE A 28 0.76 3.43 -8.87
C ILE A 28 2.30 3.37 -8.90
N SER A 29 2.90 2.71 -7.92
CA SER A 29 4.36 2.64 -7.79
C SER A 29 5.00 1.79 -8.88
N GLY A 30 4.37 0.68 -9.27
CA GLY A 30 4.83 -0.17 -10.38
C GLY A 30 4.76 0.57 -11.72
N SER A 31 3.68 1.31 -11.97
CA SER A 31 3.55 2.15 -13.17
C SER A 31 4.60 3.26 -13.18
N LEU A 32 4.81 3.93 -12.04
CA LEU A 32 5.83 4.97 -11.91
C LEU A 32 7.23 4.43 -12.14
N TRP A 33 7.55 3.25 -11.59
CA TRP A 33 8.84 2.58 -11.79
C TRP A 33 9.08 2.16 -13.24
N ALA A 34 8.06 1.67 -13.93
CA ALA A 34 8.15 1.32 -15.34
C ALA A 34 8.42 2.56 -16.22
N ILE A 35 7.72 3.67 -15.95
CA ILE A 35 7.96 4.95 -16.62
C ILE A 35 9.38 5.42 -16.34
N LEU A 36 9.81 5.40 -15.08
CA LEU A 36 11.14 5.84 -14.68
C LEU A 36 12.24 4.99 -15.34
N SER A 37 12.07 3.67 -15.36
CA SER A 37 13.01 2.74 -15.99
C SER A 37 13.12 2.93 -17.50
N TYR A 38 12.03 3.35 -18.15
CA TYR A 38 12.03 3.73 -19.56
C TYR A 38 12.86 5.00 -19.80
N PHE A 39 12.72 6.02 -18.95
CA PHE A 39 13.49 7.26 -19.07
C PHE A 39 14.99 7.11 -18.77
N ILE A 40 15.36 6.23 -17.84
CA ILE A 40 16.77 6.04 -17.45
C ILE A 40 17.50 5.09 -18.42
N GLY A 41 16.79 4.40 -19.32
CA GLY A 41 17.40 3.47 -20.28
C GLY A 41 18.04 2.23 -19.62
N THR A 42 17.69 1.94 -18.37
CA THR A 42 18.34 0.91 -17.53
C THR A 42 18.00 -0.53 -17.93
N SER A 43 16.98 -0.74 -18.78
CA SER A 43 16.41 -2.08 -18.96
C SER A 43 16.44 -2.55 -20.42
N SER A 44 17.15 -3.65 -20.66
CA SER A 44 17.15 -4.35 -21.96
C SER A 44 15.80 -5.00 -22.29
N SER A 45 14.91 -5.18 -21.29
CA SER A 45 13.58 -5.76 -21.46
C SER A 45 12.55 -5.05 -20.59
N PHE A 46 11.84 -4.08 -21.18
CA PHE A 46 10.79 -3.27 -20.54
C PHE A 46 9.73 -4.11 -19.82
N PHE A 47 9.28 -5.20 -20.46
CA PHE A 47 8.29 -6.11 -19.88
C PHE A 47 8.78 -6.77 -18.58
N THR A 48 10.05 -7.16 -18.51
CA THR A 48 10.62 -7.79 -17.31
C THR A 48 10.65 -6.79 -16.16
N THR A 49 11.12 -5.57 -16.41
CA THR A 49 11.19 -4.51 -15.39
C THR A 49 9.80 -4.08 -14.92
N LEU A 50 8.82 -4.04 -15.81
CA LEU A 50 7.44 -3.73 -15.48
C LEU A 50 6.83 -4.81 -14.58
N VAL A 51 6.98 -6.09 -14.92
CA VAL A 51 6.44 -7.21 -14.12
C VAL A 51 7.12 -7.30 -12.76
N VAL A 52 8.45 -7.26 -12.72
CA VAL A 52 9.22 -7.29 -11.46
C VAL A 52 8.88 -6.07 -10.60
N GLY A 53 8.78 -4.88 -11.21
CA GLY A 53 8.37 -3.66 -10.54
C GLY A 53 6.99 -3.81 -9.90
N ILE A 54 5.97 -4.19 -10.67
CA ILE A 54 4.61 -4.37 -10.15
C ILE A 54 4.59 -5.40 -9.01
N VAL A 55 5.27 -6.54 -9.14
CA VAL A 55 5.28 -7.58 -8.10
C VAL A 55 5.97 -7.08 -6.82
N VAL A 56 7.18 -6.52 -6.93
CA VAL A 56 7.95 -6.03 -5.78
C VAL A 56 7.23 -4.86 -5.10
N PHE A 57 6.75 -3.89 -5.87
CA PHE A 57 6.02 -2.75 -5.33
C PHE A 57 4.64 -3.12 -4.77
N SER A 58 3.95 -4.11 -5.35
CA SER A 58 2.69 -4.61 -4.78
C SER A 58 2.92 -5.34 -3.46
N LEU A 59 3.99 -6.14 -3.35
CA LEU A 59 4.38 -6.78 -2.10
C LEU A 59 4.75 -5.74 -1.03
N ALA A 60 5.56 -4.74 -1.39
CA ALA A 60 5.91 -3.64 -0.51
C ALA A 60 4.67 -2.82 -0.09
N GLY A 61 3.75 -2.54 -1.02
CA GLY A 61 2.49 -1.85 -0.76
C GLY A 61 1.57 -2.62 0.19
N CYS A 62 1.46 -3.94 0.03
CA CYS A 62 0.72 -4.79 0.96
C CYS A 62 1.33 -4.80 2.37
N LEU A 63 2.66 -4.90 2.48
CA LEU A 63 3.36 -4.82 3.77
C LEU A 63 3.15 -3.45 4.42
N TRP A 64 3.25 -2.37 3.64
CA TRP A 64 3.00 -1.02 4.13
C TRP A 64 1.56 -0.82 4.58
N ALA A 65 0.58 -1.33 3.84
CA ALA A 65 -0.83 -1.28 4.20
C ALA A 65 -1.10 -2.04 5.51
N LEU A 66 -0.46 -3.20 5.72
CA LEU A 66 -0.52 -3.95 6.98
C LEU A 66 0.06 -3.15 8.15
N VAL A 67 1.23 -2.53 7.97
CA VAL A 67 1.88 -1.72 9.00
C VAL A 67 1.04 -0.47 9.32
N SER A 68 0.57 0.24 8.29
CA SER A 68 -0.34 1.38 8.43
C SER A 68 -1.60 1.01 9.21
N TRP A 69 -2.19 -0.16 8.91
CA TRP A 69 -3.35 -0.66 9.64
C TRP A 69 -3.04 -0.85 11.13
N LEU A 70 -1.93 -1.53 11.45
CA LEU A 70 -1.52 -1.77 12.84
C LEU A 70 -1.24 -0.46 13.59
N ILE A 71 -0.63 0.52 12.94
CA ILE A 71 -0.35 1.83 13.53
C ILE A 71 -1.66 2.56 13.86
N ASN A 72 -2.60 2.59 12.91
CA ASN A 72 -3.89 3.25 13.10
C ASN A 72 -4.75 2.53 14.15
N GLU A 73 -4.72 1.19 14.18
CA GLU A 73 -5.42 0.40 15.20
C GLU A 73 -4.84 0.65 16.59
N ARG A 74 -3.50 0.66 16.74
CA ARG A 74 -2.85 1.04 18.01
C ARG A 74 -3.18 2.46 18.44
N LYS A 75 -3.20 3.42 17.51
CA LYS A 75 -3.53 4.82 17.80
C LYS A 75 -4.98 4.98 18.27
N TYR A 76 -5.91 4.28 17.62
CA TYR A 76 -7.32 4.25 18.02
C TYR A 76 -7.52 3.63 19.42
N HIS A 77 -6.82 2.53 19.72
CA HIS A 77 -6.88 1.93 21.05
C HIS A 77 -6.23 2.78 22.15
N ARG A 78 -5.19 3.56 21.80
CA ARG A 78 -4.50 4.47 22.73
C ARG A 78 -5.26 5.78 22.97
N GLY A 79 -6.04 6.25 22.00
CA GLY A 79 -6.93 7.40 22.15
C GLY A 79 -8.03 7.14 23.17
N ARG A 80 -8.68 5.97 23.09
CA ARG A 80 -9.74 5.56 24.02
C ARG A 80 -9.29 5.10 25.41
N SER A 81 -7.99 5.02 25.69
CA SER A 81 -7.50 4.68 27.04
C SER A 81 -7.34 5.91 27.95
N LEU A 82 -7.62 7.11 27.43
CA LEU A 82 -7.52 8.38 28.16
C LEU A 82 -8.90 9.03 28.41
N GLU A 83 -9.99 8.36 28.05
CA GLU A 83 -11.38 8.75 28.33
C GLU A 83 -12.01 7.85 29.40
#